data_AF-A0A942SR15-F1
#
_entry.id   AF-A0A942SR15-F1
#
_cell.length_a   1.000
_cell.length_b   1.000
_cell.length_c   1.000
_cell.angle_alpha   90.00
_cell.angle_beta   90.00
_cell.angle_gamma   90.00
#
_symmetry.space_group_name_H-M   'P 1'
#
loop_
_entity.id
_entity.type
_entity.pdbx_description
1 polymer ?
#
loop_
_entity_poly.entity_id
_entity_poly.type
_entity_poly.pdbx_seq_one_letter_code
_entity_poly.pdbx_strand_id
1 'polypeptide(L)'
;MILSTLPGFVYSLFRFKNIQKLTFTNVFVILNLTVSLLVDLLSGSALRLLLNNIYYSLTLLFIYSISLIVKRPLYLYFALDLITAMGYDRKITKELFFEKKIYKLFKLVTLLYCTNELIYIFCLSRWILKYGVEAYRLDIMLDNTLNIILSGISLLAFILIYEKLNEITPIQNISLKKARKRDSIPIYSSSINFERVFFYFSSH
;
A
#
# COMPACT_ATOMS: atom_id res chain seq x y z
N MET A 1 13.56 17.12 -5.18
CA MET A 1 12.65 16.41 -4.26
C MET A 1 13.25 16.15 -2.88
N ILE A 2 14.55 15.85 -2.80
CA ILE A 2 15.34 15.53 -1.58
C ILE A 2 14.95 16.29 -0.28
N LEU A 3 14.78 17.62 -0.32
CA LEU A 3 14.44 18.41 0.89
C LEU A 3 13.06 18.06 1.50
N SER A 4 12.11 17.63 0.67
CA SER A 4 10.75 17.26 1.06
C SER A 4 10.66 15.79 1.52
N THR A 5 11.45 14.90 0.90
CA THR A 5 11.49 13.46 1.25
C THR A 5 12.26 13.17 2.53
N LEU A 6 13.19 14.04 2.93
CA LEU A 6 13.99 13.94 4.15
C LEU A 6 13.16 13.79 5.45
N PRO A 7 12.19 14.68 5.77
CA PRO A 7 11.38 14.53 6.97
C PRO A 7 10.53 13.25 6.98
N GLY A 8 10.00 12.83 5.81
CA GLY A 8 9.23 11.58 5.69
C GLY A 8 10.09 10.33 5.91
N PHE A 9 11.33 10.34 5.42
CA PHE A 9 12.29 9.26 5.61
C PHE A 9 12.72 9.14 7.08
N VAL A 10 13.08 10.27 7.71
CA VAL A 10 13.45 10.32 9.15
C VAL A 10 12.28 9.88 10.03
N TYR A 11 11.06 10.34 9.73
CA TYR A 11 9.86 9.93 10.45
C TYR A 11 9.59 8.42 10.34
N SER A 12 9.70 7.84 9.14
CA SER A 12 9.54 6.40 8.95
C SER A 12 10.56 5.59 9.75
N LEU A 13 11.84 6.00 9.76
CA LEU A 13 12.88 5.36 10.56
C LEU A 13 12.63 5.47 12.06
N PHE A 14 12.19 6.63 12.54
CA PHE A 14 11.85 6.83 13.94
C PHE A 14 10.67 5.94 14.37
N ARG A 15 9.60 5.92 13.56
CA ARG A 15 8.41 5.09 13.80
C ARG A 15 8.75 3.61 13.79
N PHE A 16 9.65 3.19 12.91
CA PHE A 16 10.15 1.82 12.84
C PHE A 16 10.81 1.37 14.15
N LYS A 17 11.68 2.23 14.71
CA LYS A 17 12.38 1.96 15.96
C LYS A 17 11.43 1.81 17.16
N ASN A 18 10.35 2.59 17.18
CA ASN A 18 9.44 2.65 18.33
C ASN A 18 8.35 1.56 18.33
N ILE A 19 7.82 1.18 17.16
CA ILE A 19 6.66 0.26 17.07
C ILE A 19 7.10 -1.21 16.99
N GLN A 20 8.36 -1.49 16.59
CA GLN A 20 8.98 -2.84 16.49
C GLN A 20 8.18 -3.91 15.71
N LYS A 21 7.09 -3.53 15.04
CA LYS A 21 6.31 -4.40 14.16
C LYS A 21 6.58 -4.00 12.72
N LEU A 22 7.28 -4.88 12.00
CA LEU A 22 7.44 -4.83 10.55
C LEU A 22 6.09 -5.12 9.88
N THR A 23 5.36 -4.06 9.56
CA THR A 23 4.18 -4.15 8.69
C THR A 23 4.60 -4.04 7.23
N PHE A 24 3.84 -4.67 6.34
CA PHE A 24 4.08 -4.60 4.90
C PHE A 24 4.05 -3.14 4.42
N THR A 25 3.10 -2.34 4.92
CA THR A 25 3.01 -0.91 4.63
C THR A 25 4.30 -0.16 4.96
N ASN A 26 4.88 -0.40 6.15
CA ASN A 26 6.09 0.31 6.56
C ASN A 26 7.28 -0.06 5.69
N VAL A 27 7.44 -1.35 5.35
CA VAL A 27 8.51 -1.82 4.46
C VAL A 27 8.35 -1.22 3.06
N PHE A 28 7.13 -1.22 2.53
CA PHE A 28 6.84 -0.65 1.22
C PHE A 28 7.14 0.85 1.15
N VAL A 29 6.74 1.62 2.17
CA VAL A 29 7.01 3.06 2.24
C VAL A 29 8.52 3.34 2.33
N ILE A 30 9.24 2.62 3.18
CA ILE A 30 10.71 2.80 3.31
C ILE A 30 11.41 2.45 1.99
N LEU A 31 11.03 1.35 1.35
CA LEU A 31 11.60 0.95 0.06
C LEU A 31 11.35 2.02 -1.01
N ASN A 32 10.11 2.48 -1.17
CA ASN A 32 9.79 3.52 -2.15
C ASN A 32 10.57 4.81 -1.88
N LEU A 33 10.60 5.29 -0.64
CA LEU A 33 11.37 6.49 -0.29
C LEU A 33 12.87 6.33 -0.59
N THR A 34 13.42 5.15 -0.31
CA THR A 34 14.84 4.85 -0.58
C THR A 34 15.11 4.82 -2.07
N VAL A 35 14.28 4.14 -2.86
CA VAL A 35 14.43 4.05 -4.32
C VAL A 35 14.27 5.42 -4.96
N SER A 36 13.26 6.21 -4.58
CA SER A 36 13.08 7.57 -5.10
C SER A 36 14.27 8.47 -4.77
N LEU A 37 14.83 8.37 -3.56
CA LEU A 37 16.02 9.14 -3.18
C LEU A 37 17.26 8.70 -3.95
N LEU A 38 17.42 7.40 -4.22
CA LEU A 38 18.50 6.89 -5.06
C LEU A 38 18.36 7.36 -6.50
N VAL A 39 17.15 7.32 -7.06
CA VAL A 39 16.85 7.84 -8.40
C VAL A 39 17.20 9.32 -8.50
N ASP A 40 16.77 10.13 -7.53
CA ASP A 40 17.09 11.56 -7.47
C ASP A 40 18.60 11.81 -7.44
N LEU A 41 19.34 11.09 -6.59
CA LEU A 41 20.79 11.27 -6.42
C LEU A 41 21.60 10.79 -7.64
N LEU A 42 21.20 9.68 -8.26
CA LEU A 42 21.94 9.07 -9.38
C LEU A 42 21.70 9.78 -10.72
N SER A 43 20.66 10.62 -10.82
CA SER A 43 20.23 11.14 -12.12
C SER A 43 21.21 12.13 -12.74
N GLY A 44 21.92 12.96 -11.96
CA GLY A 44 22.98 13.89 -12.40
C GLY A 44 22.58 14.98 -13.42
N SER A 45 21.47 14.81 -14.13
CA SER A 45 20.90 15.69 -15.15
C SER A 45 19.37 15.60 -15.10
N ALA A 46 18.69 16.71 -15.37
CA ALA A 46 17.24 16.79 -15.36
C ALA A 46 16.56 15.84 -16.36
N LEU A 47 17.14 15.64 -17.55
CA LEU A 47 16.58 14.73 -18.55
C LEU A 47 16.67 13.27 -18.11
N ARG A 48 17.78 12.89 -17.47
CA ARG A 48 17.96 11.55 -16.92
C ARG A 48 17.02 11.29 -15.74
N LEU A 49 16.77 12.31 -14.92
CA LEU A 49 15.81 12.23 -13.82
C LEU A 49 14.39 11.95 -14.34
N LEU A 50 13.95 12.68 -15.35
CA LEU A 50 12.66 12.47 -16.02
C LEU A 50 12.51 11.03 -16.56
N LEU A 51 13.54 10.50 -17.22
CA LEU A 51 13.52 9.12 -17.71
C LEU A 51 13.52 8.09 -16.57
N ASN A 52 14.30 8.33 -15.51
CA ASN A 52 14.32 7.46 -14.34
C ASN A 52 12.97 7.42 -13.63
N ASN A 53 12.24 8.54 -13.56
CA ASN A 53 10.88 8.58 -13.04
C ASN A 53 9.93 7.70 -13.87
N ILE A 54 10.06 7.71 -15.20
CA ILE A 54 9.29 6.80 -16.07
C ILE A 54 9.63 5.34 -15.78
N TYR A 55 10.90 4.98 -15.65
CA TYR A 55 11.32 3.61 -15.34
C TYR A 55 10.84 3.16 -13.94
N TYR A 56 10.85 4.07 -12.97
CA TYR A 56 10.32 3.83 -11.63
C TYR A 56 8.82 3.54 -11.67
N SER A 57 8.03 4.39 -12.33
CA SER A 57 6.59 4.16 -12.52
C SER A 57 6.27 2.89 -13.31
N LEU A 58 7.09 2.57 -14.32
CA LEU A 58 6.96 1.31 -15.07
C LEU A 58 7.18 0.09 -14.16
N THR A 59 8.14 0.19 -13.25
CA THR A 59 8.42 -0.86 -12.25
C THR A 59 7.26 -1.01 -11.27
N LEU A 60 6.71 0.10 -10.76
CA LEU A 60 5.52 0.08 -9.90
C LEU A 60 4.31 -0.52 -10.62
N LEU A 61 4.05 -0.11 -11.86
CA LEU A 61 2.99 -0.67 -12.69
C LEU A 61 3.14 -2.19 -12.82
N PHE A 62 4.36 -2.67 -13.05
CA PHE A 62 4.64 -4.10 -13.15
C PHE A 62 4.33 -4.83 -11.84
N ILE A 63 4.77 -4.27 -10.70
CA ILE A 63 4.50 -4.82 -9.35
C ILE A 63 2.99 -4.89 -9.08
N TYR A 64 2.25 -3.81 -9.33
CA TYR A 64 0.79 -3.78 -9.14
C TYR A 64 0.06 -4.74 -10.08
N SER A 65 0.52 -4.84 -11.33
CA SER A 65 -0.06 -5.75 -12.32
C SER A 65 0.16 -7.21 -11.95
N ILE A 66 1.38 -7.59 -11.51
CA ILE A 66 1.65 -8.94 -10.99
C ILE A 66 0.76 -9.24 -9.79
N SER A 67 0.64 -8.30 -8.84
CA SER A 67 -0.23 -8.46 -7.68
C SER A 67 -1.69 -8.74 -8.08
N LEU A 68 -2.17 -8.09 -9.13
CA LEU A 68 -3.52 -8.31 -9.67
C LEU A 68 -3.66 -9.71 -10.29
N ILE A 69 -2.66 -10.18 -11.03
CA ILE A 69 -2.62 -11.50 -11.68
C ILE A 69 -2.56 -12.62 -10.63
N VAL A 70 -1.76 -12.44 -9.58
CA VAL A 70 -1.62 -13.38 -8.45
C VAL A 70 -2.88 -13.40 -7.56
N LYS A 71 -3.93 -12.63 -7.91
CA LYS A 71 -5.19 -12.52 -7.15
C LYS A 71 -4.96 -12.07 -5.70
N ARG A 72 -3.88 -11.32 -5.45
CA ARG A 72 -3.53 -10.81 -4.13
C ARG A 72 -3.28 -9.30 -4.25
N PRO A 73 -4.35 -8.49 -4.36
CA PRO A 73 -4.25 -7.04 -4.57
C PRO A 73 -3.43 -6.39 -3.46
N LEU A 74 -2.44 -5.59 -3.81
CA LEU A 74 -1.52 -4.96 -2.85
C LEU A 74 -2.25 -4.09 -1.81
N TYR A 75 -3.34 -3.44 -2.23
CA TYR A 75 -4.18 -2.63 -1.35
C TYR A 75 -4.81 -3.43 -0.20
N LEU A 76 -5.02 -4.75 -0.36
CA LEU A 76 -5.47 -5.62 0.72
C LEU A 76 -4.47 -5.67 1.87
N TYR A 77 -3.17 -5.74 1.56
CA TYR A 77 -2.13 -5.76 2.59
C TYR A 77 -2.04 -4.43 3.33
N PHE A 78 -2.16 -3.31 2.60
CA PHE A 78 -2.18 -1.98 3.22
C PHE A 78 -3.38 -1.81 4.17
N ALA A 79 -4.58 -2.19 3.74
CA ALA A 79 -5.76 -2.11 4.59
C ALA A 79 -5.67 -3.05 5.81
N LEU A 80 -5.10 -4.24 5.64
CA LEU A 80 -4.95 -5.21 6.73
C LEU A 80 -4.02 -4.66 7.81
N ASP A 81 -2.91 -4.04 7.41
CA ASP A 81 -1.96 -3.42 8.32
C ASP A 81 -2.57 -2.21 9.05
N LEU A 82 -3.38 -1.41 8.36
CA LEU A 82 -4.09 -0.27 8.97
C LEU A 82 -5.13 -0.73 10.01
N ILE A 83 -5.95 -1.74 9.69
CA ILE A 83 -6.95 -2.27 10.62
C ILE A 83 -6.28 -2.97 11.82
N THR A 84 -5.16 -3.66 11.58
CA THR A 84 -4.37 -4.25 12.67
C THR A 84 -3.77 -3.15 13.57
N ALA A 85 -3.34 -2.03 13.00
CA ALA A 85 -2.86 -0.88 13.76
C ALA A 85 -3.97 -0.19 14.58
N MET A 86 -5.24 -0.30 14.15
CA MET A 86 -6.42 0.15 14.90
C MET A 86 -6.82 -0.80 16.05
N GLY A 87 -6.18 -1.96 16.19
CA GLY A 87 -6.40 -2.89 17.30
C GLY A 87 -7.34 -4.07 17.03
N TYR A 88 -7.76 -4.29 15.77
CA TYR A 88 -8.59 -5.43 15.40
C TYR A 88 -7.76 -6.73 15.25
N ASP A 89 -8.38 -7.87 15.58
CA ASP A 89 -7.75 -9.19 15.51
C ASP A 89 -7.51 -9.67 14.08
N ARG A 90 -6.24 -9.89 13.73
CA ARG A 90 -5.77 -10.20 12.36
C ARG A 90 -6.42 -11.44 11.73
N LYS A 91 -6.84 -12.43 12.53
CA LYS A 91 -7.48 -13.65 12.02
C LYS A 91 -8.88 -13.38 11.48
N ILE A 92 -9.67 -12.61 12.23
CA ILE A 92 -11.06 -12.29 11.90
C ILE A 92 -11.10 -11.34 10.69
N THR A 93 -10.20 -10.35 10.65
CA THR A 93 -10.10 -9.41 9.53
C THR A 93 -9.72 -10.09 8.21
N LYS A 94 -8.87 -11.13 8.25
CA LYS A 94 -8.45 -11.86 7.05
C LYS A 94 -9.61 -12.56 6.36
N GLU A 95 -10.43 -13.29 7.11
CA GLU A 95 -11.59 -14.01 6.54
C GLU A 95 -12.59 -13.04 5.93
N LEU A 96 -12.80 -11.89 6.57
CA LEU A 96 -13.69 -10.84 6.06
C LEU A 96 -13.18 -10.21 4.76
N PHE A 97 -11.87 -10.04 4.63
CA PHE A 97 -11.25 -9.40 3.46
C PHE A 97 -11.35 -10.24 2.19
N PHE A 98 -11.55 -11.56 2.31
CA PHE A 98 -11.79 -12.45 1.18
C PHE A 98 -13.28 -12.53 0.78
N GLU A 99 -14.17 -11.82 1.46
CA GLU A 99 -15.56 -11.72 1.04
C GLU A 99 -15.65 -11.06 -0.35
N LYS A 100 -16.45 -11.64 -1.26
CA LYS A 100 -16.52 -11.26 -2.69
C LYS A 100 -16.70 -9.75 -2.92
N LYS A 101 -17.48 -9.07 -2.06
CA LYS A 101 -17.75 -7.63 -2.16
C LYS A 101 -16.52 -6.79 -1.81
N ILE A 102 -15.88 -7.08 -0.66
CA ILE A 102 -14.71 -6.34 -0.17
C ILE A 102 -13.49 -6.64 -1.07
N TYR A 103 -13.33 -7.90 -1.48
CA TYR A 103 -12.29 -8.29 -2.42
C TYR A 103 -12.39 -7.57 -3.78
N LYS A 104 -13.61 -7.34 -4.28
CA LYS A 104 -13.82 -6.54 -5.50
C LYS A 104 -13.37 -5.08 -5.33
N LEU A 105 -13.59 -4.48 -4.15
CA LEU A 105 -13.08 -3.14 -3.85
C LEU A 105 -11.54 -3.12 -3.82
N PHE A 106 -10.90 -4.10 -3.17
CA PHE A 106 -9.44 -4.20 -3.17
C PHE A 106 -8.85 -4.32 -4.59
N LYS A 107 -9.50 -5.12 -5.43
CA LYS A 107 -9.13 -5.28 -6.84
C LYS A 107 -9.31 -3.98 -7.62
N LEU A 108 -10.41 -3.26 -7.42
CA LEU A 108 -10.71 -2.00 -8.10
C LEU A 108 -9.71 -0.91 -7.72
N VAL A 109 -9.40 -0.77 -6.42
CA VAL A 109 -8.38 0.19 -5.96
C VAL A 109 -7.02 -0.16 -6.56
N THR A 110 -6.59 -1.42 -6.50
CA THR A 110 -5.29 -1.83 -7.08
C THR A 110 -5.25 -1.60 -8.60
N LEU A 111 -6.37 -1.82 -9.30
CA LEU A 111 -6.48 -1.49 -10.73
C LEU A 111 -6.36 0.01 -10.98
N LEU A 112 -6.93 0.85 -10.10
CA LEU A 112 -6.79 2.30 -10.18
C LEU A 112 -5.32 2.73 -10.02
N TYR A 113 -4.57 2.11 -9.11
CA TYR A 113 -3.11 2.32 -9.01
C TYR A 113 -2.41 2.00 -10.34
N CYS A 114 -2.72 0.86 -10.98
CA CYS A 114 -2.16 0.53 -12.31
C CYS A 114 -2.52 1.59 -13.36
N THR A 115 -3.78 2.00 -13.44
CA THR A 115 -4.24 3.00 -14.40
C THR A 115 -3.56 4.34 -14.16
N ASN A 116 -3.35 4.72 -12.90
CA ASN A 116 -2.66 5.95 -12.53
C ASN A 116 -1.21 5.97 -13.03
N GLU A 117 -0.45 4.89 -12.79
CA GLU A 117 0.92 4.76 -13.31
C GLU A 117 0.97 4.76 -14.84
N LEU A 118 0.00 4.12 -15.51
CA LEU A 118 -0.11 4.16 -16.97
C LEU A 118 -0.34 5.57 -17.52
N ILE A 119 -1.26 6.33 -16.90
CA ILE A 119 -1.53 7.72 -17.27
C ILE A 119 -0.27 8.56 -17.08
N TYR A 120 0.42 8.39 -15.95
CA TYR A 120 1.67 9.09 -15.67
C TYR A 120 2.74 8.84 -16.73
N ILE A 121 3.05 7.57 -17.01
CA ILE A 121 4.04 7.16 -18.02
C ILE A 121 3.69 7.74 -19.40
N PHE A 122 2.42 7.62 -19.81
CA PHE A 122 1.97 8.06 -21.13
C PHE A 122 2.07 9.59 -21.30
N CYS A 123 1.56 10.35 -20.32
CA CYS A 123 1.61 11.81 -20.35
C CYS A 123 3.06 12.32 -20.30
N LEU A 124 3.86 11.77 -19.40
CA LEU A 124 5.23 12.21 -19.20
C LEU A 124 6.11 11.87 -20.40
N SER A 125 6.01 10.65 -20.95
CA SER A 125 6.75 10.27 -22.16
C SER A 125 6.43 11.20 -23.34
N ARG A 126 5.15 11.55 -23.53
CA ARG A 126 4.74 12.49 -24.57
C ARG A 126 5.28 13.90 -24.35
N TRP A 127 5.33 14.37 -23.10
CA TRP A 127 5.87 15.69 -22.78
C TRP A 127 7.39 15.77 -22.89
N ILE A 128 8.12 14.71 -22.53
CA ILE A 128 9.57 14.64 -22.75
C ILE A 128 9.90 14.79 -24.24
N LEU A 129 9.16 14.13 -25.13
CA LEU A 129 9.37 14.24 -26.58
C LEU A 129 9.12 15.65 -27.12
N LYS A 130 8.21 16.41 -26.51
CA LYS A 130 7.81 17.75 -27.00
C LYS A 130 8.59 18.90 -26.35
N TYR A 131 8.88 18.80 -25.06
CA TYR A 131 9.41 19.89 -24.23
C TYR A 131 10.79 19.58 -23.64
N GLY A 132 11.29 18.35 -23.79
CA GLY A 132 12.60 17.95 -23.28
C GLY A 132 12.72 18.20 -21.77
N VAL A 133 13.65 19.09 -21.40
CA VAL A 133 13.95 19.42 -19.99
C VAL A 133 12.83 20.24 -19.33
N GLU A 134 12.07 21.05 -20.09
CA GLU A 134 10.97 21.85 -19.56
C GLU A 134 9.79 20.99 -19.08
N ALA A 135 9.72 19.73 -19.53
CA ALA A 135 8.74 18.75 -19.05
C ALA A 135 8.84 18.51 -17.54
N TYR A 136 9.96 18.83 -16.90
CA TYR A 136 10.16 18.68 -15.46
C TYR A 136 9.13 19.44 -14.61
N ARG A 137 8.69 20.63 -15.05
CA ARG A 137 7.65 21.37 -14.32
C ARG A 137 6.30 20.68 -14.41
N LEU A 138 6.00 20.12 -15.58
CA LEU A 138 4.76 19.39 -15.84
C LEU A 138 4.75 18.04 -15.11
N ASP A 139 5.92 17.39 -14.98
CA ASP A 139 6.12 16.18 -14.19
C ASP A 139 5.68 16.38 -12.74
N ILE A 140 6.24 17.38 -12.05
CA ILE A 140 5.90 17.67 -10.66
C ILE A 140 4.41 17.96 -10.46
N MET A 141 3.77 18.71 -11.37
CA MET A 141 2.34 18.98 -11.28
C MET A 141 1.50 17.72 -11.49
N LEU A 142 1.88 16.88 -12.46
CA LEU A 142 1.17 15.65 -12.76
C LEU A 142 1.29 14.64 -11.61
N ASP A 143 2.51 14.38 -11.13
CA ASP A 143 2.77 13.45 -10.03
C ASP A 143 2.00 13.87 -8.76
N ASN A 144 2.08 15.14 -8.35
CA ASN A 144 1.35 15.63 -7.19
C ASN A 144 -0.17 15.49 -7.35
N THR A 145 -0.70 15.80 -8.54
CA THR A 145 -2.14 15.73 -8.80
C THR A 145 -2.64 14.30 -8.75
N LEU A 146 -1.93 13.38 -9.42
CA LEU A 146 -2.25 11.97 -9.43
C LEU A 146 -2.15 11.35 -8.03
N ASN A 147 -1.11 11.69 -7.27
CA ASN A 147 -0.93 11.22 -5.89
C ASN A 147 -2.02 11.70 -4.95
N ILE A 148 -2.46 12.96 -5.06
CA ILE A 148 -3.57 13.49 -4.24
C ILE A 148 -4.89 12.78 -4.57
N ILE A 149 -5.21 12.62 -5.86
CA ILE A 149 -6.42 11.92 -6.31
C ILE A 149 -6.42 10.48 -5.79
N LEU A 150 -5.31 9.77 -5.96
CA LEU A 150 -5.17 8.38 -5.57
C LEU A 150 -5.23 8.21 -4.04
N SER A 151 -4.58 9.11 -3.30
CA SER A 151 -4.67 9.16 -1.84
C SER A 151 -6.12 9.36 -1.39
N GLY A 152 -6.85 10.32 -1.99
CA GLY A 152 -8.26 10.55 -1.69
C GLY A 152 -9.14 9.32 -1.94
N ILE A 153 -8.96 8.65 -3.08
CA ILE A 153 -9.72 7.44 -3.41
C ILE A 153 -9.36 6.27 -2.50
N SER A 154 -8.07 6.11 -2.15
CA SER A 154 -7.62 5.10 -1.21
C SER A 154 -8.20 5.32 0.20
N LEU A 155 -8.36 6.58 0.62
CA LEU A 155 -8.97 6.93 1.90
C LEU A 155 -10.47 6.62 1.89
N LEU A 156 -11.19 6.99 0.83
CA LEU A 156 -12.62 6.66 0.67
C LEU A 156 -12.85 5.15 0.66
N ALA A 157 -12.04 4.40 -0.08
CA ALA A 157 -12.13 2.94 -0.10
C ALA A 157 -11.90 2.35 1.30
N PHE A 158 -10.95 2.90 2.06
CA PHE A 158 -10.69 2.47 3.42
C PHE A 158 -11.88 2.73 4.35
N ILE A 159 -12.51 3.92 4.26
CA ILE A 159 -13.71 4.24 5.06
C ILE A 159 -14.83 3.24 4.75
N LEU A 160 -15.10 2.97 3.47
CA LEU A 160 -16.14 2.01 3.07
C LEU A 160 -15.85 0.59 3.60
N ILE A 161 -14.59 0.16 3.58
CA ILE A 161 -14.18 -1.13 4.15
C ILE A 161 -14.38 -1.13 5.67
N TYR A 162 -14.02 -0.04 6.34
CA TYR A 162 -14.14 0.11 7.78
C TYR A 162 -15.60 0.10 8.25
N GLU A 163 -16.49 0.80 7.54
CA GLU A 163 -17.94 0.76 7.80
C GLU A 163 -18.50 -0.64 7.62
N LYS A 164 -18.13 -1.34 6.53
CA LYS A 164 -18.55 -2.73 6.30
C LYS A 164 -18.01 -3.68 7.38
N LEU A 165 -16.79 -3.45 7.85
CA LEU A 165 -16.22 -4.20 8.96
C LEU A 165 -17.01 -3.97 10.25
N ASN A 166 -17.42 -2.73 10.54
CA ASN A 166 -18.20 -2.36 11.70
C ASN A 166 -19.68 -2.76 11.63
N GLU A 167 -20.24 -3.04 10.46
CA GLU A 167 -21.56 -3.67 10.34
C GLU A 167 -21.51 -5.16 10.68
N ILE A 168 -20.41 -5.83 10.34
CA ILE A 168 -20.27 -7.29 10.47
C ILE A 168 -19.71 -7.71 11.84
N THR A 169 -18.78 -6.94 12.40
CA THR A 169 -18.18 -7.19 13.72
C THR A 169 -19.12 -7.13 14.94
N PRO A 170 -20.21 -6.32 15.02
CA PRO A 170 -21.15 -6.39 16.13
C PRO A 170 -21.89 -7.74 16.15
N ILE A 171 -22.20 -8.30 14.97
CA ILE A 171 -22.87 -9.60 14.83
C ILE A 171 -21.91 -10.74 15.25
N GLN A 172 -20.63 -10.63 14.89
CA GLN A 172 -19.60 -11.60 15.27
C GLN A 172 -19.22 -11.50 16.76
N ASN A 173 -19.20 -10.31 17.36
CA ASN A 173 -18.98 -10.18 18.80
C ASN A 173 -20.13 -10.79 19.62
N ILE A 174 -21.37 -10.78 19.11
CA ILE A 174 -22.51 -11.48 19.72
C ILE A 174 -22.36 -13.00 19.55
N SER A 175 -21.98 -13.49 18.37
CA SER A 175 -21.80 -14.94 18.13
C SER A 175 -20.56 -15.52 18.84
N LEU A 176 -19.45 -14.77 18.87
CA LEU A 176 -18.23 -15.11 19.59
C LEU A 176 -18.42 -14.97 21.10
N LYS A 177 -19.17 -14.00 21.63
CA LYS A 177 -19.56 -14.02 23.07
C LYS A 177 -20.36 -15.26 23.41
N LYS A 178 -21.27 -15.70 22.52
CA LYS A 178 -22.09 -16.89 22.73
C LYS A 178 -21.26 -18.18 22.67
N ALA A 179 -20.23 -18.25 21.82
CA ALA A 179 -19.29 -19.37 21.74
C ALA A 179 -18.24 -19.37 22.87
N ARG A 180 -17.69 -18.20 23.21
CA ARG A 180 -16.66 -17.99 24.25
C ARG A 180 -17.20 -18.16 25.68
N LYS A 181 -18.52 -18.11 25.86
CA LYS A 181 -19.17 -18.51 27.12
C LYS A 181 -19.15 -20.04 27.34
N ARG A 182 -18.79 -20.82 26.31
CA ARG A 182 -18.70 -22.29 26.38
C ARG A 182 -17.28 -22.79 26.64
N ASP A 183 -16.26 -22.09 26.14
CA ASP A 183 -14.87 -22.53 26.22
C ASP A 183 -13.99 -21.46 26.88
N SER A 184 -13.99 -21.45 28.22
CA SER A 184 -13.09 -20.62 29.02
C SER A 184 -11.97 -21.46 29.62
N ILE A 185 -10.74 -21.33 29.11
CA ILE A 185 -9.46 -21.38 29.86
C ILE A 185 -8.42 -20.54 29.07
N PRO A 186 -7.63 -19.67 29.71
CA PRO A 186 -6.67 -18.77 29.04
C PRO A 186 -5.26 -19.37 29.01
N ILE A 187 -4.39 -18.92 28.08
CA ILE A 187 -2.94 -18.75 28.31
C ILE A 187 -2.37 -17.74 27.29
N TYR A 188 -1.57 -16.83 27.84
CA TYR A 188 -0.80 -15.76 27.24
C TYR A 188 0.53 -16.30 26.70
N SER A 189 1.03 -15.82 25.55
CA SER A 189 2.45 -15.97 25.19
C SER A 189 2.85 -15.02 24.07
N SER A 190 3.59 -13.98 24.46
CA SER A 190 4.43 -13.16 23.60
C SER A 190 5.43 -14.02 22.83
N SER A 191 5.41 -13.96 21.49
CA SER A 191 6.56 -14.35 20.68
C SER A 191 6.67 -13.43 19.47
N ILE A 192 7.84 -12.81 19.36
CA ILE A 192 8.31 -12.07 18.20
C ILE A 192 8.59 -13.14 17.13
N ASN A 193 7.61 -13.40 16.25
CA ASN A 193 7.80 -14.29 15.12
C ASN A 193 7.97 -13.48 13.85
N PHE A 194 9.24 -13.39 13.43
CA PHE A 194 9.68 -13.05 12.08
C PHE A 194 9.30 -14.15 11.05
N GLU A 195 8.63 -15.22 11.48
CA GLU A 195 8.26 -16.37 10.68
C GLU A 195 6.90 -16.19 9.97
N ARG A 196 6.95 -15.60 8.78
CA ARG A 196 6.26 -16.08 7.56
C ARG A 196 6.44 -15.07 6.43
N VAL A 197 7.70 -14.66 6.28
CA VAL A 197 8.23 -14.04 5.08
C VAL A 197 8.03 -15.07 3.94
N PHE A 198 7.22 -14.71 2.95
CA PHE A 198 7.13 -15.30 1.60
C PHE A 198 6.38 -16.62 1.30
N PHE A 199 6.15 -17.58 2.19
CA PHE A 199 5.59 -18.87 1.76
C PHE A 199 4.42 -19.36 2.61
N TYR A 200 3.24 -19.46 1.98
CA TYR A 200 2.40 -20.66 2.08
C TYR A 200 1.71 -20.84 0.74
N PHE A 201 2.30 -21.75 -0.05
CA PHE A 201 1.68 -22.46 -1.15
C PHE A 201 0.43 -23.21 -0.66
N SER A 202 -0.53 -23.36 -1.58
CA SER A 202 -1.49 -24.46 -1.72
C SER A 202 -2.04 -25.15 -0.45
N SER A 203 -3.36 -25.05 -0.23
CA SER A 203 -4.23 -26.25 -0.20
C SER A 203 -5.70 -25.85 0.01
N HIS A 204 -6.50 -26.20 -0.98
CA HIS A 204 -7.97 -26.27 -1.06
C HIS A 204 -8.78 -24.96 -1.10
#